data_AF-A0A7I4AWG0-F1
#
_entry.id   AF-A0A7I4AWG0-F1
#
_cell.length_a   1.000
_cell.length_b   1.000
_cell.length_c   1.000
_cell.angle_alpha   90.00
_cell.angle_beta   90.00
_cell.angle_gamma   90.00
#
_symmetry.space_group_name_H-M   'P 1'
#
loop_
_entity.id
_entity.type
_entity.pdbx_description
1 polymer ?
#
loop_
_entity_poly.entity_id
_entity_poly.type
_entity_poly.pdbx_seq_one_letter_code
_entity_poly.pdbx_strand_id
1 'polypeptide(L)'
;MLVVSDVSVAFKSLLLALFLSTFPLISSCGTTGRSAGLTPRLAHCVASPVSTIVCSTALGLTGTKAGGAKKAGMAVRGPLLKDELDIVIPTIRDLAFLEQWRPYLSPYHLIIVQDGDPTKKIHVPEGYDYELYNRNDINRILGPKASCISFKDSACRCFGFMMSKKKYIFTIDDDCWVAKDPSGHEINALEQHITNLLSPSTPFFFNTLYDPYRAGADFVRGYPFSMREGVATAISHGLWLNVPDYDAPTQLVKPSEKNTRFVDAVMTIPKGTLFPMCGMNLAFDREMIGAAMYFGLMGDGQPIGRYDDMWAGWCCKVICDHLGFGVKTGLPYIHHSKASNPFVNLKKEYKGIFWQEEIIPFFQQVVLPKEAVTVEQCYIELAKQVGEKLNGLDPYFTKLSEAMVTWIEAWTELSGTAKKSDATSNGSVN
;
A
#
# COMPACT_ATOMS: atom_id res chain seq x y z
N MET A 1 -22.77 16.09 7.15
CA MET A 1 -21.73 16.07 8.21
C MET A 1 -22.38 15.81 9.59
N LEU A 2 -23.20 14.76 9.73
CA LEU A 2 -23.97 14.51 10.96
C LEU A 2 -24.28 13.02 11.24
N VAL A 3 -23.53 12.08 10.65
CA VAL A 3 -23.72 10.61 10.88
C VAL A 3 -22.46 9.92 11.40
N VAL A 4 -21.33 10.63 11.50
CA VAL A 4 -20.06 10.05 11.97
C VAL A 4 -19.97 10.02 13.51
N SER A 5 -20.74 10.85 14.22
CA SER A 5 -20.64 10.96 15.69
C SER A 5 -21.18 9.74 16.45
N ASP A 6 -22.30 9.16 16.01
CA ASP A 6 -22.99 8.12 16.80
C ASP A 6 -22.30 6.75 16.74
N VAL A 7 -21.65 6.41 15.63
CA VAL A 7 -20.87 5.16 15.51
C VAL A 7 -19.59 5.25 16.36
N SER A 8 -18.96 6.43 16.44
CA SER A 8 -17.79 6.68 17.29
C SER A 8 -18.12 6.50 18.78
N VAL A 9 -19.29 6.98 19.23
CA VAL A 9 -19.72 6.84 20.64
C VAL A 9 -20.05 5.39 21.00
N ALA A 10 -20.75 4.66 20.13
CA ALA A 10 -21.10 3.26 20.36
C ALA A 10 -19.84 2.36 20.37
N PHE A 11 -18.89 2.61 19.46
CA PHE A 11 -17.63 1.88 19.39
C PHE A 11 -16.70 2.18 20.58
N LYS A 12 -16.61 3.46 21.00
CA LYS A 12 -15.89 3.86 22.23
C LYS A 12 -16.49 3.20 23.48
N SER A 13 -17.81 3.08 23.55
CA SER A 13 -18.51 2.41 24.65
C SER A 13 -18.26 0.90 24.67
N LEU A 14 -18.19 0.25 23.50
CA LEU A 14 -17.88 -1.18 23.39
C LEU A 14 -16.43 -1.49 23.79
N LEU A 15 -15.47 -0.65 23.38
CA LEU A 15 -14.07 -0.76 23.79
C LEU A 15 -13.89 -0.56 25.30
N LEU A 16 -14.60 0.41 25.88
CA LEU A 16 -14.60 0.64 27.33
C LEU A 16 -15.22 -0.54 28.09
N ALA A 17 -16.29 -1.14 27.56
CA ALA A 17 -16.93 -2.31 28.16
C ALA A 17 -16.02 -3.55 28.11
N LEU A 18 -15.30 -3.77 27.01
CA LEU A 18 -14.28 -4.82 26.91
C LEU A 18 -13.15 -4.60 27.92
N PHE A 19 -12.73 -3.35 28.14
CA PHE A 19 -11.71 -3.00 29.13
C PHE A 19 -12.14 -3.32 30.58
N LEU A 20 -13.38 -2.97 30.94
CA LEU A 20 -13.94 -3.25 32.26
C LEU A 20 -14.17 -4.76 32.50
N SER A 21 -14.35 -5.56 31.45
CA SER A 21 -14.51 -7.01 31.57
C SER A 21 -13.21 -7.78 31.87
N THR A 22 -12.05 -7.13 31.75
CA THR A 22 -10.72 -7.74 31.98
C THR A 22 -10.12 -7.49 33.36
N PHE A 23 -10.80 -6.76 34.25
CA PHE A 23 -10.43 -6.58 35.66
C PHE A 23 -11.61 -6.96 36.56
N PRO A 24 -11.55 -8.04 37.36
CA PRO A 24 -12.66 -8.41 38.22
C PRO A 24 -12.71 -7.49 39.44
N LEU A 25 -13.61 -6.51 39.44
CA LEU A 25 -14.18 -5.97 40.67
C LEU A 25 -15.34 -6.88 41.09
N ILE A 26 -15.15 -7.50 42.25
CA ILE A 26 -16.11 -8.33 42.97
C ILE A 26 -17.34 -7.49 43.32
N SER A 27 -18.54 -7.90 42.88
CA SER A 27 -19.77 -7.83 43.69
C SER A 27 -20.95 -8.52 43.00
N SER A 28 -21.70 -9.26 43.79
CA SER A 28 -22.84 -10.14 43.49
C SER A 28 -24.20 -9.44 43.45
N CYS A 29 -25.06 -9.86 42.52
CA CYS A 29 -26.54 -10.03 42.59
C CYS A 29 -27.05 -10.06 41.13
N GLY A 30 -28.02 -10.83 40.66
CA GLY A 30 -29.08 -11.60 41.28
C GLY A 30 -30.23 -11.67 40.26
N THR A 31 -30.48 -12.88 39.73
CA THR A 31 -31.78 -13.44 39.29
C THR A 31 -32.66 -12.80 38.19
N THR A 32 -32.90 -13.63 37.16
CA THR A 32 -34.17 -14.04 36.51
C THR A 32 -34.98 -13.08 35.62
N GLY A 33 -35.28 -13.56 34.41
CA GLY A 33 -36.43 -13.12 33.59
C GLY A 33 -36.45 -13.73 32.19
N ARG A 34 -37.30 -14.73 31.96
CA ARG A 34 -37.55 -15.41 30.67
C ARG A 34 -38.73 -14.75 29.91
N SER A 35 -38.61 -14.76 28.58
CA SER A 35 -39.63 -14.88 27.52
C SER A 35 -40.81 -13.91 27.44
N ALA A 36 -41.02 -13.31 26.27
CA ALA A 36 -41.97 -13.79 25.24
C ALA A 36 -41.95 -12.86 24.01
N GLY A 37 -42.21 -13.45 22.84
CA GLY A 37 -41.93 -12.85 21.53
C GLY A 37 -43.03 -11.98 20.95
N LEU A 38 -42.72 -11.43 19.78
CA LEU A 38 -43.65 -10.79 18.85
C LEU A 38 -43.01 -10.77 17.45
N THR A 39 -43.56 -11.58 16.55
CA THR A 39 -43.36 -11.48 15.09
C THR A 39 -44.18 -10.33 14.50
N PRO A 40 -43.72 -9.73 13.39
CA PRO A 40 -44.64 -9.60 12.26
C PRO A 40 -44.04 -9.94 10.88
N ARG A 41 -44.80 -10.77 10.17
CA ARG A 41 -45.09 -10.87 8.73
C ARG A 41 -44.17 -10.16 7.73
N LEU A 42 -43.51 -10.98 6.89
CA LEU A 42 -43.02 -10.62 5.56
C LEU A 42 -44.18 -10.37 4.59
N ALA A 43 -44.08 -9.30 3.80
CA ALA A 43 -44.83 -9.11 2.56
C ALA A 43 -43.86 -9.21 1.38
N HIS A 44 -43.99 -10.25 0.58
CA HIS A 44 -43.34 -10.40 -0.71
C HIS A 44 -44.14 -9.64 -1.78
N CYS A 45 -43.52 -8.68 -2.46
CA CYS A 45 -43.98 -8.17 -3.75
C CYS A 45 -43.19 -8.86 -4.86
N VAL A 46 -43.89 -9.62 -5.70
CA VAL A 46 -43.34 -10.26 -6.91
C VAL A 46 -43.61 -9.33 -8.09
N ALA A 47 -42.54 -8.87 -8.74
CA ALA A 47 -42.62 -8.12 -10.00
C ALA A 47 -42.50 -9.09 -11.19
N SER A 48 -43.38 -8.92 -12.19
CA SER A 48 -43.32 -9.62 -13.49
C SER A 48 -42.30 -8.99 -14.43
N PRO A 49 -41.72 -9.76 -15.39
CA PRO A 49 -40.70 -9.26 -16.31
C PRO A 49 -41.33 -8.59 -17.54
N VAL A 50 -40.74 -7.45 -17.95
CA VAL A 50 -41.06 -6.76 -19.20
C VAL A 50 -40.13 -7.24 -20.31
N SER A 51 -40.74 -7.54 -21.45
CA SER A 51 -40.18 -8.11 -22.66
C SER A 51 -39.09 -7.26 -23.33
N THR A 52 -38.09 -7.96 -23.86
CA THR A 52 -37.04 -7.50 -24.76
C THR A 52 -37.61 -7.12 -26.13
N ILE A 53 -37.39 -5.89 -26.58
CA ILE A 53 -37.56 -5.49 -27.99
C ILE A 53 -36.16 -5.39 -28.61
N VAL A 54 -35.86 -6.35 -29.50
CA VAL A 54 -34.70 -6.32 -30.39
C VAL A 54 -35.10 -5.51 -31.61
N CYS A 55 -34.46 -4.35 -31.83
CA CYS A 55 -34.57 -3.60 -33.06
C CYS A 55 -33.29 -3.80 -33.87
N SER A 56 -33.34 -4.72 -34.83
CA SER A 56 -32.34 -4.92 -35.87
C SER A 56 -32.61 -3.94 -37.01
N THR A 57 -31.70 -3.00 -37.21
CA THR A 57 -31.60 -2.27 -38.49
C THR A 57 -30.23 -2.53 -39.07
N ALA A 58 -30.23 -3.35 -40.12
CA ALA A 58 -29.10 -3.60 -41.00
C ALA A 58 -29.00 -2.43 -41.99
N LEU A 59 -27.83 -1.80 -42.05
CA LEU A 59 -27.42 -0.98 -43.18
C LEU A 59 -26.04 -1.47 -43.62
N GLY A 60 -26.03 -2.03 -44.83
CA GLY A 60 -24.87 -2.65 -45.42
C GLY A 60 -23.80 -1.63 -45.80
N LEU A 61 -22.55 -2.02 -45.56
CA LEU A 61 -21.41 -1.48 -46.28
C LEU A 61 -20.59 -2.64 -46.85
N THR A 62 -20.25 -2.44 -48.11
CA THR A 62 -19.71 -3.35 -49.11
C THR A 62 -18.36 -3.92 -48.75
N GLY A 63 -18.14 -5.18 -49.14
CA GLY A 63 -16.93 -5.94 -48.84
C GLY A 63 -15.67 -5.43 -49.54
N THR A 64 -14.57 -5.55 -48.81
CA THR A 64 -13.21 -5.61 -49.35
C THR A 64 -12.49 -6.83 -48.75
N LYS A 65 -11.83 -7.56 -49.64
CA LYS A 65 -11.23 -8.88 -49.48
C LYS A 65 -10.33 -9.02 -48.24
N ALA A 66 -10.53 -10.11 -47.50
CA ALA A 66 -9.62 -10.58 -46.46
C ALA A 66 -8.28 -11.03 -47.09
N GLY A 67 -7.23 -10.23 -46.87
CA GLY A 67 -5.84 -10.65 -47.02
C GLY A 67 -5.37 -11.34 -45.74
N GLY A 68 -4.77 -12.52 -45.87
CA GLY A 68 -4.38 -13.38 -44.76
C GLY A 68 -3.52 -12.69 -43.70
N ALA A 69 -4.01 -12.67 -42.46
CA ALA A 69 -3.21 -12.31 -41.30
C ALA A 69 -2.14 -13.40 -41.09
N LYS A 70 -0.89 -13.08 -41.45
CA LYS A 70 0.27 -13.79 -40.93
C LYS A 70 0.21 -13.70 -39.41
N LYS A 71 0.17 -14.85 -38.72
CA LYS A 71 0.45 -14.95 -37.29
C LYS A 71 1.82 -14.30 -37.04
N ALA A 72 1.83 -13.07 -36.54
CA ALA A 72 3.02 -12.50 -35.94
C ALA A 72 3.34 -13.37 -34.73
N GLY A 73 4.48 -14.06 -34.76
CA GLY A 73 5.00 -14.74 -33.58
C GLY A 73 5.16 -13.71 -32.47
N MET A 74 4.55 -13.97 -31.30
CA MET A 74 4.87 -13.24 -30.08
C MET A 74 6.36 -13.43 -29.82
N ALA A 75 7.16 -12.41 -30.13
CA ALA A 75 8.51 -12.33 -29.59
C ALA A 75 8.37 -12.40 -28.07
N VAL A 76 9.10 -13.32 -27.44
CA VAL A 76 9.19 -13.40 -25.98
C VAL A 76 9.81 -12.08 -25.52
N ARG A 77 8.98 -11.15 -25.04
CA ARG A 77 9.46 -9.92 -24.42
C ARG A 77 10.22 -10.33 -23.16
N GLY A 78 11.46 -9.87 -23.03
CA GLY A 78 12.22 -10.02 -21.79
C GLY A 78 11.55 -9.31 -20.61
N PRO A 79 12.03 -9.54 -19.37
CA PRO A 79 11.49 -8.91 -18.18
C PRO A 79 11.55 -7.38 -18.28
N LEU A 80 10.42 -6.71 -18.02
CA LEU A 80 10.31 -5.24 -18.08
C LEU A 80 11.09 -4.60 -16.93
N LEU A 81 11.77 -3.48 -17.18
CA LEU A 81 12.48 -2.70 -16.15
C LEU A 81 13.49 -3.51 -15.31
N LYS A 82 14.04 -4.61 -15.84
CA LYS A 82 14.98 -5.49 -15.13
C LYS A 82 16.13 -4.71 -14.46
N ASP A 83 16.71 -3.78 -15.20
CA ASP A 83 17.87 -2.99 -14.76
C ASP A 83 17.47 -1.71 -13.99
N GLU A 84 16.15 -1.40 -13.94
CA GLU A 84 15.59 -0.18 -13.35
C GLU A 84 14.69 -0.45 -12.14
N LEU A 85 14.48 -1.72 -11.76
CA LEU A 85 13.66 -2.13 -10.62
C LEU A 85 14.42 -3.03 -9.64
N ASP A 86 14.32 -2.70 -8.36
CA ASP A 86 14.71 -3.57 -7.24
C ASP A 86 13.47 -4.09 -6.51
N ILE A 87 13.60 -5.27 -5.90
CA ILE A 87 12.57 -5.85 -5.05
C ILE A 87 13.02 -5.79 -3.59
N VAL A 88 12.24 -5.17 -2.71
CA VAL A 88 12.57 -5.01 -1.29
C VAL A 88 11.68 -5.89 -0.42
N ILE A 89 12.29 -6.79 0.36
CA ILE A 89 11.58 -7.79 1.17
C ILE A 89 12.03 -7.67 2.63
N PRO A 90 11.18 -7.22 3.57
CA PRO A 90 11.46 -7.40 4.98
C PRO A 90 11.17 -8.83 5.41
N THR A 91 11.97 -9.34 6.35
CA THR A 91 11.74 -10.69 6.85
C THR A 91 12.30 -10.93 8.24
N ILE A 92 11.76 -11.94 8.91
CA ILE A 92 12.31 -12.54 10.14
C ILE A 92 12.49 -14.05 10.00
N ARG A 93 12.38 -14.61 8.79
CA ARG A 93 12.34 -16.05 8.50
C ARG A 93 12.93 -16.37 7.12
N ASP A 94 13.12 -17.65 6.84
CA ASP A 94 13.59 -18.11 5.53
C ASP A 94 12.61 -17.76 4.41
N LEU A 95 13.15 -17.48 3.22
CA LEU A 95 12.38 -16.95 2.09
C LEU A 95 11.95 -18.03 1.09
N ALA A 96 11.48 -19.18 1.59
CA ALA A 96 11.02 -20.29 0.73
C ALA A 96 9.85 -19.91 -0.20
N PHE A 97 9.07 -18.87 0.14
CA PHE A 97 8.00 -18.34 -0.72
C PHE A 97 8.51 -17.86 -2.09
N LEU A 98 9.80 -17.48 -2.18
CA LEU A 98 10.42 -17.07 -3.43
C LEU A 98 10.40 -18.18 -4.47
N GLU A 99 10.38 -19.46 -4.09
CA GLU A 99 10.31 -20.56 -5.08
C GLU A 99 9.05 -20.48 -5.96
N GLN A 100 7.90 -20.10 -5.40
CA GLN A 100 6.69 -19.89 -6.20
C GLN A 100 6.81 -18.65 -7.10
N TRP A 101 7.51 -17.64 -6.62
CA TRP A 101 7.75 -16.39 -7.32
C TRP A 101 8.91 -16.45 -8.33
N ARG A 102 9.67 -17.55 -8.39
CA ARG A 102 10.87 -17.73 -9.22
C ARG A 102 10.67 -17.34 -10.69
N PRO A 103 9.58 -17.73 -11.37
CA PRO A 103 9.36 -17.33 -12.76
C PRO A 103 9.26 -15.81 -12.96
N TYR A 104 8.87 -15.07 -11.93
CA TYR A 104 8.54 -13.64 -12.01
C TYR A 104 9.62 -12.75 -11.39
N LEU A 105 10.25 -13.15 -10.28
CA LEU A 105 11.14 -12.29 -9.49
C LEU A 105 12.63 -12.61 -9.68
N SER A 106 13.01 -13.82 -10.10
CA SER A 106 14.42 -14.19 -10.29
C SER A 106 15.20 -13.33 -11.30
N PRO A 107 14.58 -12.65 -12.29
CA PRO A 107 15.32 -11.75 -13.16
C PRO A 107 15.77 -10.44 -12.48
N TYR A 108 15.21 -10.09 -11.32
CA TYR A 108 15.42 -8.81 -10.65
C TYR A 108 16.32 -9.00 -9.43
N HIS A 109 17.03 -7.93 -9.07
CA HIS A 109 17.84 -7.89 -7.86
C HIS A 109 16.95 -7.69 -6.62
N LEU A 110 17.24 -8.45 -5.56
CA LEU A 110 16.52 -8.37 -4.29
C LEU A 110 17.34 -7.62 -3.23
N ILE A 111 16.68 -6.77 -2.46
CA ILE A 111 17.21 -6.18 -1.23
C ILE A 111 16.40 -6.74 -0.07
N ILE A 112 17.03 -7.62 0.71
CA ILE A 112 16.40 -8.29 1.83
C ILE A 112 16.79 -7.57 3.11
N VAL A 113 15.80 -7.19 3.92
CA VAL A 113 16.02 -6.59 5.23
C VAL A 113 15.58 -7.56 6.31
N GLN A 114 16.55 -8.20 6.96
CA GLN A 114 16.33 -9.05 8.11
C GLN A 114 16.09 -8.21 9.36
N ASP A 115 14.96 -8.46 10.00
CA ASP A 115 14.60 -7.86 11.27
C ASP A 115 14.68 -8.87 12.43
N GLY A 116 14.59 -8.36 13.66
CA GLY A 116 14.72 -9.16 14.88
C GLY A 116 16.18 -9.49 15.22
N ASP A 117 16.45 -10.76 15.50
CA ASP A 117 17.76 -11.23 15.96
C ASP A 117 18.74 -11.35 14.77
N PRO A 118 19.79 -10.51 14.69
CA PRO A 118 20.72 -10.51 13.56
C PRO A 118 21.64 -11.74 13.54
N THR A 119 21.67 -12.55 14.61
CA THR A 119 22.49 -13.77 14.66
C THR A 119 21.81 -14.96 13.97
N LYS A 120 20.50 -14.88 13.75
CA LYS A 120 19.77 -15.90 13.02
C LYS A 120 20.10 -15.80 11.54
N LYS A 121 20.51 -16.92 10.95
CA LYS A 121 20.75 -16.98 9.51
C LYS A 121 19.42 -17.13 8.77
N ILE A 122 19.17 -16.25 7.81
CA ILE A 122 18.05 -16.36 6.87
C ILE A 122 18.53 -17.09 5.62
N HIS A 123 17.80 -18.12 5.21
CA HIS A 123 18.04 -18.82 3.95
C HIS A 123 17.24 -18.19 2.82
N VAL A 124 17.94 -17.84 1.74
CA VAL A 124 17.39 -17.40 0.46
C VAL A 124 17.60 -18.53 -0.55
N PRO A 125 16.58 -18.92 -1.34
CA PRO A 125 16.76 -19.95 -2.35
C PRO A 125 17.87 -19.64 -3.36
N GLU A 126 18.52 -20.67 -3.88
CA GLU A 126 19.63 -20.50 -4.82
C GLU A 126 19.18 -19.83 -6.14
N GLY A 127 20.11 -19.12 -6.78
CA GLY A 127 19.91 -18.51 -8.11
C GLY A 127 19.30 -17.11 -8.10
N TYR A 128 19.02 -16.53 -6.93
CA TYR A 128 18.66 -15.11 -6.81
C TYR A 128 19.90 -14.22 -6.69
N ASP A 129 19.86 -13.06 -7.33
CA ASP A 129 20.79 -11.95 -7.10
C ASP A 129 20.25 -11.09 -5.96
N TYR A 130 20.99 -10.99 -4.85
CA TYR A 130 20.50 -10.27 -3.68
C TYR A 130 21.58 -9.69 -2.77
N GLU A 131 21.20 -8.62 -2.09
CA GLU A 131 21.87 -8.13 -0.88
C GLU A 131 20.98 -8.41 0.34
N LEU A 132 21.61 -8.78 1.47
CA LEU A 132 20.92 -9.00 2.73
C LEU A 132 21.53 -8.11 3.81
N TYR A 133 20.66 -7.31 4.43
CA TYR A 133 21.01 -6.39 5.51
C TYR A 133 20.29 -6.79 6.80
N ASN A 134 20.95 -6.63 7.94
CA ASN A 134 20.32 -6.79 9.26
C ASN A 134 20.54 -5.54 10.13
N ARG A 135 20.07 -5.59 11.39
CA ARG A 135 20.22 -4.46 12.33
C ARG A 135 21.67 -4.00 12.54
N ASN A 136 22.66 -4.89 12.48
CA ASN A 136 24.06 -4.50 12.61
C ASN A 136 24.52 -3.67 11.41
N ASP A 137 24.08 -4.04 10.20
CA ASP A 137 24.38 -3.27 8.99
C ASP A 137 23.70 -1.90 9.00
N ILE A 138 22.43 -1.84 9.41
CA ILE A 138 21.69 -0.59 9.58
C ILE A 138 22.46 0.35 10.54
N ASN A 139 22.85 -0.16 11.71
CA ASN A 139 23.59 0.63 12.70
C ASN A 139 24.97 1.07 12.19
N ARG A 140 25.67 0.20 11.46
CA ARG A 140 26.99 0.50 10.90
C ARG A 140 26.93 1.55 9.78
N ILE A 141 25.93 1.46 8.90
CA ILE A 141 25.80 2.31 7.72
C ILE A 141 25.24 3.69 8.09
N LEU A 142 24.19 3.73 8.92
CA LEU A 142 23.52 4.99 9.29
C LEU A 142 24.09 5.65 10.55
N GLY A 143 24.88 4.92 11.34
CA GLY A 143 25.40 5.43 12.61
C GLY A 143 24.26 5.92 13.53
N PRO A 144 24.34 7.13 14.10
CA PRO A 144 23.26 7.68 14.93
C PRO A 144 21.90 7.80 14.21
N LYS A 145 21.89 7.98 12.89
CA LYS A 145 20.66 8.08 12.09
C LYS A 145 19.90 6.76 11.99
N ALA A 146 20.51 5.63 12.38
CA ALA A 146 19.83 4.33 12.46
C ALA A 146 18.58 4.34 13.36
N SER A 147 18.50 5.32 14.27
CA SER A 147 17.34 5.58 15.12
C SER A 147 16.04 5.88 14.34
N CYS A 148 16.12 6.30 13.07
CA CYS A 148 14.95 6.48 12.21
C CYS A 148 14.46 5.18 11.55
N ILE A 149 15.15 4.05 11.71
CA ILE A 149 14.69 2.76 11.16
C ILE A 149 14.00 1.94 12.24
N SER A 150 12.68 1.73 12.07
CA SER A 150 11.85 0.93 12.99
C SER A 150 12.38 -0.49 13.17
N PHE A 151 12.08 -1.11 14.32
CA PHE A 151 12.65 -2.40 14.77
C PHE A 151 11.57 -3.36 15.27
N LYS A 152 11.69 -4.66 14.95
CA LYS A 152 10.68 -5.70 15.28
C LYS A 152 9.33 -5.46 14.61
N ASP A 153 9.35 -4.94 13.39
CA ASP A 153 8.23 -4.73 12.50
C ASP A 153 8.68 -4.74 11.03
N SER A 154 7.70 -4.74 10.11
CA SER A 154 7.99 -4.81 8.68
C SER A 154 8.46 -3.46 8.09
N ALA A 155 8.33 -2.36 8.84
CA ALA A 155 8.84 -1.04 8.49
C ALA A 155 10.38 -0.97 8.39
N CYS A 156 11.11 -1.97 8.90
CA CYS A 156 12.55 -2.12 8.64
C CYS A 156 12.90 -2.07 7.14
N ARG A 157 11.97 -2.46 6.25
CA ARG A 157 12.10 -2.36 4.79
C ARG A 157 12.46 -0.96 4.28
N CYS A 158 12.15 0.09 5.05
CA CYS A 158 12.51 1.46 4.70
C CYS A 158 14.02 1.61 4.51
N PHE A 159 14.83 0.83 5.24
CA PHE A 159 16.27 0.78 4.99
C PHE A 159 16.57 0.27 3.57
N GLY A 160 15.89 -0.79 3.12
CA GLY A 160 16.03 -1.28 1.76
C GLY A 160 15.62 -0.25 0.70
N PHE A 161 14.62 0.57 0.98
CA PHE A 161 14.24 1.68 0.09
C PHE A 161 15.37 2.72 -0.05
N MET A 162 16.07 3.04 1.04
CA MET A 162 17.24 3.91 0.99
C MET A 162 18.38 3.31 0.17
N MET A 163 18.64 2.01 0.36
CA MET A 163 19.79 1.31 -0.25
C MET A 163 19.62 1.08 -1.75
N SER A 164 18.38 0.90 -2.23
CA SER A 164 18.13 0.80 -3.66
C SER A 164 18.63 2.06 -4.38
N LYS A 165 19.26 1.86 -5.53
CA LYS A 165 19.70 2.93 -6.44
C LYS A 165 18.89 2.97 -7.73
N LYS A 166 17.95 2.03 -7.87
CA LYS A 166 17.14 1.87 -9.06
C LYS A 166 15.93 2.79 -9.02
N LYS A 167 15.40 3.10 -10.19
CA LYS A 167 14.30 4.04 -10.36
C LYS A 167 13.01 3.54 -9.73
N TYR A 168 12.74 2.24 -9.80
CA TYR A 168 11.53 1.64 -9.28
C TYR A 168 11.83 0.65 -8.15
N ILE A 169 10.91 0.60 -7.19
CA ILE A 169 10.93 -0.41 -6.13
C ILE A 169 9.61 -1.14 -6.15
N PHE A 170 9.67 -2.46 -6.10
CA PHE A 170 8.55 -3.32 -5.68
C PHE A 170 8.83 -3.86 -4.29
N THR A 171 7.87 -3.80 -3.37
CA THR A 171 7.97 -4.42 -2.05
C THR A 171 6.84 -5.42 -1.83
N ILE A 172 7.21 -6.55 -1.25
CA ILE A 172 6.32 -7.67 -0.98
C ILE A 172 6.70 -8.32 0.35
N ASP A 173 5.68 -8.74 1.11
CA ASP A 173 5.89 -9.45 2.38
C ASP A 173 6.22 -10.92 2.18
N ASP A 174 6.95 -11.49 3.13
CA ASP A 174 7.44 -12.88 3.10
C ASP A 174 6.34 -13.96 3.23
N ASP A 175 5.08 -13.55 3.40
CA ASP A 175 3.89 -14.41 3.48
C ASP A 175 2.84 -14.13 2.38
N CYS A 176 3.25 -13.41 1.33
CA CYS A 176 2.48 -13.10 0.14
C CYS A 176 2.87 -14.01 -1.04
N TRP A 177 1.96 -14.88 -1.44
CA TRP A 177 2.13 -15.91 -2.47
C TRP A 177 1.56 -15.48 -3.82
N VAL A 178 1.90 -16.20 -4.89
CA VAL A 178 1.34 -15.96 -6.23
C VAL A 178 -0.16 -16.24 -6.21
N ALA A 179 -0.96 -15.20 -6.49
CA ALA A 179 -2.41 -15.32 -6.63
C ALA A 179 -2.82 -15.95 -7.96
N LYS A 180 -4.08 -16.37 -8.02
CA LYS A 180 -4.72 -16.82 -9.25
C LYS A 180 -5.91 -15.94 -9.59
N ASP A 181 -6.10 -15.68 -10.89
CA ASP A 181 -7.28 -15.00 -11.41
C ASP A 181 -8.51 -15.93 -11.37
N PRO A 182 -9.72 -15.44 -11.68
CA PRO A 182 -10.92 -16.28 -11.73
C PRO A 182 -10.88 -17.42 -12.76
N SER A 183 -9.97 -17.35 -13.74
CA SER A 183 -9.74 -18.41 -14.74
C SER A 183 -8.73 -19.45 -14.27
N GLY A 184 -8.11 -19.25 -13.10
CA GLY A 184 -7.10 -20.13 -12.52
C GLY A 184 -5.67 -19.85 -12.99
N HIS A 185 -5.43 -18.80 -13.78
CA HIS A 185 -4.09 -18.42 -14.21
C HIS A 185 -3.37 -17.68 -13.09
N GLU A 186 -2.06 -17.92 -12.98
CA GLU A 186 -1.22 -17.20 -12.04
C GLU A 186 -1.09 -15.72 -12.41
N ILE A 187 -1.09 -14.87 -11.39
CA ILE A 187 -1.00 -13.42 -11.53
C ILE A 187 0.45 -13.01 -11.35
N ASN A 188 1.07 -12.48 -12.41
CA ASN A 188 2.34 -11.78 -12.32
C ASN A 188 2.12 -10.38 -11.74
N ALA A 189 2.08 -10.29 -10.40
CA ALA A 189 1.83 -9.02 -9.71
C ALA A 189 2.89 -7.95 -10.03
N LEU A 190 4.16 -8.34 -10.14
CA LEU A 190 5.24 -7.41 -10.47
C LEU A 190 5.03 -6.74 -11.83
N GLU A 191 4.72 -7.51 -12.88
CA GLU A 191 4.49 -6.94 -14.22
C GLU A 191 3.26 -6.01 -14.27
N GLN A 192 2.20 -6.35 -13.52
CA GLN A 192 1.02 -5.48 -13.40
C GLN A 192 1.34 -4.18 -12.64
N HIS A 193 2.15 -4.24 -11.58
CA HIS A 193 2.67 -3.06 -10.90
C HIS A 193 3.51 -2.18 -11.85
N ILE A 194 4.42 -2.78 -12.63
CA ILE A 194 5.20 -2.08 -13.64
C ILE A 194 4.27 -1.39 -14.65
N THR A 195 3.24 -2.09 -15.13
CA THR A 195 2.24 -1.53 -16.05
C THR A 195 1.52 -0.32 -15.44
N ASN A 196 1.15 -0.39 -14.16
CA ASN A 196 0.51 0.72 -13.46
C ASN A 196 1.45 1.93 -13.31
N LEU A 197 2.72 1.72 -12.99
CA LEU A 197 3.72 2.78 -12.85
C LEU A 197 4.06 3.46 -14.18
N LEU A 198 4.09 2.68 -15.28
CA LEU A 198 4.38 3.18 -16.62
C LEU A 198 3.17 3.79 -17.34
N SER A 199 1.97 3.68 -16.78
CA SER A 199 0.76 4.28 -17.34
C SER A 199 0.34 5.52 -16.55
N PRO A 200 -0.19 6.57 -17.20
CA PRO A 200 -0.60 7.77 -16.49
C PRO A 200 -1.77 7.53 -15.54
N SER A 201 -1.98 8.47 -14.63
CA SER A 201 -3.08 8.50 -13.68
C SER A 201 -4.00 9.69 -13.96
N THR A 202 -5.25 9.61 -13.51
CA THR A 202 -6.27 10.63 -13.73
C THR A 202 -6.85 11.18 -12.41
N PRO A 203 -6.05 11.84 -11.54
CA PRO A 203 -6.50 12.20 -10.19
C PRO A 203 -7.45 13.40 -10.15
N PHE A 204 -7.48 14.24 -11.19
CA PHE A 204 -8.25 15.50 -11.20
C PHE A 204 -9.68 15.35 -11.71
N PHE A 205 -9.99 14.27 -12.41
CA PHE A 205 -11.33 13.99 -12.92
C PHE A 205 -11.55 12.48 -12.96
N PHE A 206 -12.62 12.01 -12.31
CA PHE A 206 -12.88 10.60 -12.17
C PHE A 206 -13.50 10.02 -13.46
N ASN A 207 -12.83 9.06 -14.08
CA ASN A 207 -13.38 8.33 -15.22
C ASN A 207 -14.29 7.20 -14.71
N THR A 208 -15.57 7.21 -15.09
CA THR A 208 -16.55 6.25 -14.58
C THR A 208 -16.42 4.85 -15.18
N LEU A 209 -15.58 4.68 -16.21
CA LEU A 209 -15.11 3.38 -16.71
C LEU A 209 -13.77 2.95 -16.10
N TYR A 210 -13.40 3.49 -14.94
CA TYR A 210 -12.14 3.20 -14.24
C TYR A 210 -10.91 3.64 -15.05
N ASP A 211 -9.74 3.02 -14.84
CA ASP A 211 -8.47 3.45 -15.45
C ASP A 211 -8.51 3.38 -17.00
N PRO A 212 -8.51 4.54 -17.72
CA PRO A 212 -8.66 4.59 -19.17
C PRO A 212 -7.42 4.10 -19.94
N TYR A 213 -6.29 3.88 -19.26
CA TYR A 213 -5.05 3.40 -19.90
C TYR A 213 -4.95 1.87 -19.93
N ARG A 214 -5.96 1.17 -19.42
CA ARG A 214 -6.04 -0.30 -19.53
C ARG A 214 -6.69 -0.73 -20.83
N ALA A 215 -6.27 -1.89 -21.32
CA ALA A 215 -6.90 -2.53 -22.47
C ALA A 215 -8.40 -2.73 -22.21
N GLY A 216 -9.23 -2.26 -23.14
CA GLY A 216 -10.69 -2.37 -23.05
C GLY A 216 -11.39 -1.22 -22.29
N ALA A 217 -10.64 -0.25 -21.74
CA ALA A 217 -11.18 0.97 -21.16
C ALA A 217 -10.82 2.20 -22.02
N ASP A 218 -11.59 3.27 -21.90
CA ASP A 218 -11.34 4.58 -22.53
C ASP A 218 -11.99 5.68 -21.68
N PHE A 219 -11.74 6.94 -22.05
CA PHE A 219 -12.37 8.12 -21.48
C PHE A 219 -13.84 8.20 -21.90
N VAL A 220 -14.74 8.32 -20.91
CA VAL A 220 -16.17 8.47 -21.17
C VAL A 220 -16.54 9.87 -21.69
N ARG A 221 -17.73 9.96 -22.30
CA ARG A 221 -18.34 11.25 -22.68
C ARG A 221 -18.41 12.17 -21.46
N GLY A 222 -17.93 13.39 -21.61
CA GLY A 222 -17.86 14.40 -20.54
C GLY A 222 -16.50 14.49 -19.87
N TYR A 223 -15.59 13.53 -20.10
CA TYR A 223 -14.20 13.66 -19.65
C TYR A 223 -13.46 14.71 -20.51
N PRO A 224 -12.93 15.79 -19.92
CA PRO A 224 -12.27 16.86 -20.67
C PRO A 224 -11.07 16.37 -21.49
N PHE A 225 -11.03 16.71 -22.78
CA PHE A 225 -9.93 16.31 -23.67
C PHE A 225 -8.56 16.78 -23.18
N SER A 226 -8.49 17.99 -22.63
CA SER A 226 -7.26 18.57 -22.07
C SER A 226 -6.71 17.83 -20.85
N MET A 227 -7.47 16.91 -20.25
CA MET A 227 -7.06 16.12 -19.08
C MET A 227 -6.75 14.66 -19.42
N ARG A 228 -6.87 14.26 -20.69
CA ARG A 228 -6.73 12.85 -21.12
C ARG A 228 -5.30 12.34 -21.19
N GLU A 229 -4.30 13.22 -21.10
CA GLU A 229 -2.89 12.81 -20.99
C GLU A 229 -2.57 12.30 -19.57
N GLY A 230 -3.38 12.69 -18.58
CA GLY A 230 -3.18 12.32 -17.18
C GLY A 230 -1.91 12.94 -16.57
N VAL A 231 -1.45 12.32 -15.50
CA VAL A 231 -0.21 12.66 -14.78
C VAL A 231 0.63 11.43 -14.57
N ALA A 232 1.92 11.60 -14.27
CA ALA A 232 2.79 10.47 -13.95
C ALA A 232 2.34 9.74 -12.68
N THR A 233 2.44 8.41 -12.68
CA THR A 233 2.05 7.56 -11.55
C THR A 233 3.24 7.32 -10.63
N ALA A 234 3.17 7.84 -9.41
CA ALA A 234 4.22 7.68 -8.41
C ALA A 234 4.13 6.34 -7.67
N ILE A 235 2.91 5.86 -7.42
CA ILE A 235 2.64 4.69 -6.57
C ILE A 235 1.61 3.78 -7.24
N SER A 236 1.90 2.49 -7.26
CA SER A 236 0.96 1.42 -7.57
C SER A 236 0.74 0.56 -6.32
N HIS A 237 -0.45 0.64 -5.74
CA HIS A 237 -0.89 -0.16 -4.60
C HIS A 237 -1.69 -1.37 -5.08
N GLY A 238 -1.26 -2.56 -4.72
CA GLY A 238 -1.94 -3.80 -5.05
C GLY A 238 -2.86 -4.26 -3.94
N LEU A 239 -3.70 -5.25 -4.25
CA LEU A 239 -4.64 -5.86 -3.33
C LEU A 239 -4.23 -7.30 -3.01
N TRP A 240 -5.06 -7.96 -2.21
CA TRP A 240 -4.81 -9.28 -1.67
C TRP A 240 -6.06 -10.15 -1.76
N LEU A 241 -5.87 -11.43 -2.08
CA LEU A 241 -6.86 -12.49 -1.92
C LEU A 241 -6.57 -13.27 -0.64
N ASN A 242 -7.55 -14.08 -0.22
CA ASN A 242 -7.52 -14.89 0.99
C ASN A 242 -7.61 -14.08 2.28
N VAL A 243 -6.54 -13.84 3.05
CA VAL A 243 -6.66 -13.11 4.33
C VAL A 243 -6.72 -11.61 4.07
N PRO A 244 -7.85 -10.92 4.37
CA PRO A 244 -7.93 -9.48 4.21
C PRO A 244 -7.06 -8.74 5.24
N ASP A 245 -6.48 -7.60 4.85
CA ASP A 245 -5.83 -6.66 5.76
C ASP A 245 -6.88 -5.86 6.53
N TYR A 246 -7.44 -6.49 7.55
CA TYR A 246 -8.37 -5.88 8.48
C TYR A 246 -7.67 -5.38 9.73
N ASP A 247 -8.22 -4.33 10.31
CA ASP A 247 -7.96 -3.97 11.71
C ASP A 247 -8.32 -5.15 12.63
N ALA A 248 -7.63 -5.25 13.76
CA ALA A 248 -7.79 -6.33 14.70
C ALA A 248 -9.23 -6.48 15.23
N PRO A 249 -9.97 -5.41 15.60
CA PRO A 249 -11.39 -5.53 15.93
C PRO A 249 -12.22 -6.21 14.83
N THR A 250 -12.09 -5.79 13.57
CA THR A 250 -12.78 -6.38 12.44
C THR A 250 -12.39 -7.86 12.27
N GLN A 251 -11.10 -8.17 12.39
CA GLN A 251 -10.62 -9.56 12.32
C GLN A 251 -11.19 -10.43 13.46
N LEU A 252 -11.34 -9.89 14.67
CA LEU A 252 -11.93 -10.60 15.82
C LEU A 252 -13.40 -10.99 15.56
N VAL A 253 -14.17 -10.13 14.91
CA VAL A 253 -15.59 -10.40 14.63
C VAL A 253 -15.81 -11.18 13.33
N LYS A 254 -14.80 -11.22 12.45
CA LYS A 254 -14.82 -11.93 11.15
C LYS A 254 -13.62 -12.88 10.97
N PRO A 255 -13.35 -13.81 11.91
CA PRO A 255 -12.11 -14.61 11.90
C PRO A 255 -12.00 -15.59 10.72
N SER A 256 -13.15 -16.00 10.15
CA SER A 256 -13.22 -16.93 9.03
C SER A 256 -13.38 -16.25 7.67
N GLU A 257 -13.57 -14.92 7.64
CA GLU A 257 -13.82 -14.19 6.40
C GLU A 257 -12.57 -14.18 5.52
N LYS A 258 -12.76 -14.50 4.24
CA LYS A 258 -11.70 -14.49 3.23
C LYS A 258 -12.09 -13.57 2.09
N ASN A 259 -11.14 -12.80 1.59
CA ASN A 259 -11.32 -12.05 0.36
C ASN A 259 -11.20 -12.97 -0.85
N THR A 260 -12.34 -13.39 -1.39
CA THR A 260 -12.45 -14.14 -2.65
C THR A 260 -12.88 -13.25 -3.81
N ARG A 261 -13.11 -11.95 -3.56
CA ARG A 261 -13.64 -11.01 -4.54
C ARG A 261 -12.49 -10.44 -5.37
N PHE A 262 -12.24 -11.07 -6.51
CA PHE A 262 -11.39 -10.53 -7.55
C PHE A 262 -12.15 -9.45 -8.34
N VAL A 263 -11.64 -8.22 -8.34
CA VAL A 263 -12.18 -7.14 -9.17
C VAL A 263 -11.13 -6.78 -10.21
N ASP A 264 -11.46 -7.02 -11.48
CA ASP A 264 -10.60 -6.67 -12.61
C ASP A 264 -10.65 -5.16 -12.89
N ALA A 265 -10.12 -4.36 -11.98
CA ALA A 265 -10.08 -2.91 -12.11
C ALA A 265 -8.76 -2.35 -11.56
N VAL A 266 -8.29 -1.31 -12.23
CA VAL A 266 -7.31 -0.37 -11.68
C VAL A 266 -8.02 0.97 -11.60
N MET A 267 -7.76 1.71 -10.54
CA MET A 267 -8.36 3.00 -10.28
C MET A 267 -7.28 3.99 -9.85
N THR A 268 -7.33 5.20 -10.38
CA THR A 268 -6.56 6.31 -9.78
C THR A 268 -7.28 6.79 -8.53
N ILE A 269 -6.54 6.95 -7.43
CA ILE A 269 -7.05 7.55 -6.21
C ILE A 269 -7.22 9.06 -6.46
N PRO A 270 -8.44 9.63 -6.32
CA PRO A 270 -8.68 11.03 -6.64
C PRO A 270 -7.85 11.99 -5.79
N LYS A 271 -7.57 13.18 -6.34
CA LYS A 271 -6.93 14.27 -5.59
C LYS A 271 -7.77 14.63 -4.36
N GLY A 272 -7.10 14.88 -3.23
CA GLY A 272 -7.72 15.23 -1.95
C GLY A 272 -8.35 14.05 -1.20
N THR A 273 -8.18 12.81 -1.68
CA THR A 273 -8.71 11.60 -1.04
C THR A 273 -7.57 10.77 -0.47
N LEU A 274 -7.64 10.49 0.84
CA LEU A 274 -6.73 9.56 1.52
C LEU A 274 -7.18 8.11 1.30
N PHE A 275 -6.27 7.17 1.50
CA PHE A 275 -6.56 5.74 1.39
C PHE A 275 -5.70 4.95 2.40
N PRO A 276 -6.16 3.77 2.85
CA PRO A 276 -5.36 2.88 3.68
C PRO A 276 -4.39 2.12 2.76
N MET A 277 -3.17 2.64 2.62
CA MET A 277 -2.11 1.97 1.86
C MET A 277 -1.58 0.78 2.66
N CYS A 278 -1.46 -0.38 2.01
CA CYS A 278 -0.84 -1.56 2.57
C CYS A 278 0.55 -1.79 1.96
N GLY A 279 1.55 -2.06 2.80
CA GLY A 279 2.93 -2.32 2.37
C GLY A 279 3.18 -3.73 1.83
N MET A 280 2.22 -4.65 1.96
CA MET A 280 2.38 -6.07 1.58
C MET A 280 2.51 -6.32 0.07
N ASN A 281 1.98 -5.41 -0.75
CA ASN A 281 1.94 -5.52 -2.21
C ASN A 281 1.95 -4.13 -2.83
N LEU A 282 3.13 -3.53 -2.97
CA LEU A 282 3.28 -2.12 -3.29
C LEU A 282 4.46 -1.89 -4.22
N ALA A 283 4.29 -1.06 -5.24
CA ALA A 283 5.39 -0.58 -6.06
C ALA A 283 5.35 0.94 -6.18
N PHE A 284 6.51 1.57 -6.33
CA PHE A 284 6.61 3.01 -6.47
C PHE A 284 7.83 3.44 -7.29
N ASP A 285 7.74 4.63 -7.88
CA ASP A 285 8.86 5.33 -8.50
C ASP A 285 9.68 6.00 -7.38
N ARG A 286 10.85 5.42 -7.10
CA ARG A 286 11.77 5.83 -6.04
C ARG A 286 12.23 7.27 -6.24
N GLU A 287 12.48 7.68 -7.49
CA GLU A 287 12.91 9.04 -7.80
C GLU A 287 11.79 10.06 -7.58
N MET A 288 10.54 9.66 -7.83
CA MET A 288 9.38 10.55 -7.76
C MET A 288 8.77 10.67 -6.35
N ILE A 289 8.83 9.63 -5.52
CA ILE A 289 8.17 9.65 -4.19
C ILE A 289 8.96 8.94 -3.09
N GLY A 290 10.09 8.31 -3.41
CA GLY A 290 10.84 7.47 -2.46
C GLY A 290 11.24 8.19 -1.17
N ALA A 291 11.61 9.48 -1.25
CA ALA A 291 11.93 10.28 -0.06
C ALA A 291 10.76 10.42 0.93
N ALA A 292 9.52 10.31 0.47
CA ALA A 292 8.33 10.34 1.33
C ALA A 292 7.83 8.94 1.72
N MET A 293 8.37 7.87 1.13
CA MET A 293 7.97 6.48 1.38
C MET A 293 8.61 5.94 2.66
N TYR A 294 8.30 6.58 3.79
CA TYR A 294 8.80 6.24 5.11
C TYR A 294 7.66 5.84 6.04
N PHE A 295 7.77 4.61 6.56
CA PHE A 295 6.74 3.95 7.37
C PHE A 295 6.74 4.40 8.84
N GLY A 296 7.67 5.28 9.23
CA GLY A 296 7.72 5.82 10.58
C GLY A 296 8.27 4.83 11.61
N LEU A 297 8.09 5.18 12.89
CA LEU A 297 8.57 4.39 14.03
C LEU A 297 7.39 3.70 14.72
N MET A 298 7.08 2.45 14.37
CA MET A 298 5.91 1.75 14.94
C MET A 298 6.22 0.35 15.48
N GLY A 299 7.52 0.06 15.63
CA GLY A 299 8.02 -1.20 16.12
C GLY A 299 8.12 -1.28 17.64
N ASP A 300 9.12 -2.03 18.11
CA ASP A 300 9.35 -2.28 19.54
C ASP A 300 9.48 -1.00 20.35
N GLY A 301 8.80 -0.95 21.49
CA GLY A 301 8.82 0.19 22.40
C GLY A 301 8.09 1.45 21.90
N GLN A 302 7.42 1.41 20.75
CA GLN A 302 6.56 2.51 20.30
C GLN A 302 5.12 2.32 20.80
N PRO A 303 4.36 3.41 21.05
CA PRO A 303 3.01 3.32 21.58
C PRO A 303 1.96 2.92 20.53
N ILE A 304 2.34 2.89 19.24
CA ILE A 304 1.49 2.52 18.11
C ILE A 304 2.24 1.50 17.23
N GLY A 305 1.49 0.54 16.68
CA GLY A 305 2.00 -0.48 15.75
C GLY A 305 0.97 -0.81 14.66
N ARG A 306 1.43 -1.37 13.53
CA ARG A 306 0.59 -1.78 12.38
C ARG A 306 -0.20 -0.63 11.73
N TYR A 307 0.35 0.58 11.80
CA TYR A 307 -0.18 1.79 11.18
C TYR A 307 0.83 2.44 10.22
N ASP A 308 1.96 1.76 10.01
CA ASP A 308 3.20 2.27 9.48
C ASP A 308 3.11 2.51 7.96
N ASP A 309 2.55 1.54 7.24
CA ASP A 309 2.23 1.69 5.82
C ASP A 309 1.08 2.66 5.56
N MET A 310 0.01 2.64 6.37
CA MET A 310 -1.09 3.61 6.25
C MET A 310 -0.58 5.04 6.45
N TRP A 311 0.26 5.27 7.44
CA TRP A 311 0.92 6.56 7.69
C TRP A 311 1.75 7.02 6.50
N ALA A 312 2.62 6.14 5.96
CA ALA A 312 3.39 6.44 4.76
C ALA A 312 2.48 6.78 3.57
N GLY A 313 1.38 6.04 3.41
CA GLY A 313 0.39 6.24 2.37
C GLY A 313 -0.27 7.60 2.45
N TRP A 314 -0.66 8.05 3.65
CA TRP A 314 -1.25 9.37 3.86
C TRP A 314 -0.25 10.49 3.59
N CYS A 315 0.98 10.35 4.07
CA CYS A 315 2.07 11.29 3.77
C CYS A 315 2.31 11.40 2.25
N CYS A 316 2.53 10.27 1.59
CA CYS A 316 2.77 10.20 0.16
C CYS A 316 1.59 10.78 -0.62
N LYS A 317 0.34 10.51 -0.21
CA LYS A 317 -0.84 10.98 -0.93
C LYS A 317 -0.97 12.50 -0.89
N VAL A 318 -0.76 13.13 0.27
CA VAL A 318 -0.76 14.59 0.40
C VAL A 318 0.32 15.22 -0.49
N ILE A 319 1.52 14.63 -0.52
CA ILE A 319 2.64 15.11 -1.32
C ILE A 319 2.39 14.92 -2.82
N CYS A 320 1.89 13.75 -3.23
CA CYS A 320 1.49 13.49 -4.61
C CYS A 320 0.44 14.50 -5.08
N ASP A 321 -0.56 14.80 -4.26
CA ASP A 321 -1.61 15.76 -4.61
C ASP A 321 -1.10 17.20 -4.77
N HIS A 322 -0.10 17.56 -3.96
CA HIS A 322 0.57 18.85 -4.02
C HIS A 322 1.46 18.99 -5.27
N LEU A 323 2.26 17.96 -5.57
CA LEU A 323 3.19 17.94 -6.70
C LEU A 323 2.54 17.53 -8.03
N GLY A 324 1.28 17.10 -8.01
CA GLY A 324 0.51 16.71 -9.20
C GLY A 324 0.81 15.29 -9.71
N PHE A 325 1.21 14.38 -8.81
CA PHE A 325 1.45 12.98 -9.13
C PHE A 325 0.21 12.10 -8.88
N GLY A 326 0.18 10.96 -9.56
CA GLY A 326 -0.87 9.97 -9.46
C GLY A 326 -0.55 8.81 -8.53
N VAL A 327 -1.60 8.24 -7.94
CA VAL A 327 -1.55 6.98 -7.18
C VAL A 327 -2.61 6.05 -7.73
N LYS A 328 -2.23 4.81 -8.06
CA LYS A 328 -3.16 3.77 -8.53
C LYS A 328 -3.38 2.70 -7.47
N THR A 329 -4.59 2.15 -7.44
CA THR A 329 -4.98 1.01 -6.59
C THR A 329 -5.87 0.03 -7.38
N GLY A 330 -5.96 -1.21 -6.93
CA GLY A 330 -6.73 -2.27 -7.58
C GLY A 330 -5.84 -3.45 -7.93
N LEU A 331 -5.80 -3.84 -9.21
CA LEU A 331 -4.76 -4.77 -9.66
C LEU A 331 -3.36 -4.18 -9.40
N PRO A 332 -2.38 -5.01 -9.02
CA PRO A 332 -2.42 -6.48 -8.96
C PRO A 332 -2.90 -7.08 -7.63
N TYR A 333 -3.26 -8.37 -7.66
CA TYR A 333 -3.54 -9.17 -6.47
C TYR A 333 -2.38 -10.12 -6.12
N ILE A 334 -2.09 -10.27 -4.82
CA ILE A 334 -1.30 -11.38 -4.25
C ILE A 334 -2.19 -12.30 -3.39
N HIS A 335 -1.71 -13.48 -3.02
CA HIS A 335 -2.40 -14.38 -2.11
C HIS A 335 -1.78 -14.29 -0.72
N HIS A 336 -2.45 -13.59 0.20
CA HIS A 336 -1.96 -13.39 1.55
C HIS A 336 -2.35 -14.56 2.44
N SER A 337 -1.36 -15.25 3.01
CA SER A 337 -1.56 -16.55 3.68
C SER A 337 -1.69 -16.47 5.20
N LYS A 338 -1.27 -15.38 5.83
CA LYS A 338 -1.09 -15.33 7.28
C LYS A 338 -2.16 -14.49 7.96
N ALA A 339 -2.81 -15.09 8.94
CA ALA A 339 -3.60 -14.36 9.92
C ALA A 339 -2.81 -14.32 11.24
N SER A 340 -2.24 -13.16 11.59
CA SER A 340 -1.63 -12.93 12.90
C SER A 340 -2.66 -13.00 14.03
N ASN A 341 -2.20 -13.19 15.26
CA ASN A 341 -3.08 -13.24 16.42
C ASN A 341 -3.79 -11.88 16.63
N PRO A 342 -5.13 -11.82 16.49
CA PRO A 342 -5.84 -10.55 16.52
C PRO A 342 -5.84 -9.90 17.91
N PHE A 343 -5.70 -10.65 19.00
CA PHE A 343 -5.59 -10.07 20.34
C PHE A 343 -4.26 -9.35 20.56
N VAL A 344 -3.18 -9.90 20.00
CA VAL A 344 -1.85 -9.24 20.03
C VAL A 344 -1.89 -7.98 19.17
N ASN A 345 -2.52 -8.06 18.00
CA ASN A 345 -2.65 -6.92 17.10
C ASN A 345 -3.51 -5.81 17.71
N LEU A 346 -4.62 -6.14 18.37
CA LEU A 346 -5.46 -5.15 19.04
C LEU A 346 -4.67 -4.31 20.06
N LYS A 347 -3.77 -4.94 20.82
CA LYS A 347 -2.88 -4.22 21.76
C LYS A 347 -1.87 -3.30 21.07
N LYS A 348 -1.51 -3.57 19.82
CA LYS A 348 -0.63 -2.71 19.03
C LYS A 348 -1.40 -1.57 18.36
N GLU A 349 -2.61 -1.86 17.90
CA GLU A 349 -3.44 -0.96 17.10
C GLU A 349 -4.32 -0.03 17.94
N TYR A 350 -4.65 -0.34 19.20
CA TYR A 350 -5.69 0.37 19.96
C TYR A 350 -5.47 1.90 20.02
N LYS A 351 -4.23 2.36 20.23
CA LYS A 351 -3.89 3.78 20.20
C LYS A 351 -4.05 4.35 18.80
N GLY A 352 -3.59 3.63 17.77
CA GLY A 352 -3.77 4.00 16.38
C GLY A 352 -5.24 4.19 16.01
N ILE A 353 -6.11 3.24 16.38
CA ILE A 353 -7.56 3.31 16.12
C ILE A 353 -8.17 4.57 16.76
N PHE A 354 -7.77 4.89 18.00
CA PHE A 354 -8.28 6.08 18.69
C PHE A 354 -7.71 7.37 18.10
N TRP A 355 -6.40 7.45 17.89
CA TRP A 355 -5.73 8.64 17.37
C TRP A 355 -6.05 8.90 15.89
N GLN A 356 -6.42 7.87 15.12
CA GLN A 356 -6.80 8.01 13.72
C GLN A 356 -7.94 9.02 13.53
N GLU A 357 -8.84 9.14 14.50
CA GLU A 357 -9.93 10.13 14.50
C GLU A 357 -9.44 11.59 14.50
N GLU A 358 -8.18 11.84 14.90
CA GLU A 358 -7.53 13.16 14.81
C GLU A 358 -6.49 13.21 13.69
N ILE A 359 -5.76 12.11 13.45
CA ILE A 359 -4.74 12.02 12.38
C ILE A 359 -5.37 12.19 10.98
N ILE A 360 -6.53 11.57 10.72
CA ILE A 360 -7.17 11.67 9.39
C ILE A 360 -7.66 13.09 9.11
N PRO A 361 -8.41 13.77 10.00
CA PRO A 361 -8.75 15.17 9.80
C PRO A 361 -7.52 16.07 9.65
N PHE A 362 -6.42 15.79 10.38
CA PHE A 362 -5.15 16.49 10.18
C PHE A 362 -4.67 16.35 8.73
N PHE A 363 -4.50 15.14 8.20
CA PHE A 363 -4.02 14.94 6.83
C PHE A 363 -4.96 15.53 5.76
N GLN A 364 -6.27 15.50 5.99
CA GLN A 364 -7.26 16.13 5.12
C GLN A 364 -7.14 17.67 5.08
N GLN A 365 -6.55 18.27 6.12
CA GLN A 365 -6.37 19.71 6.25
C GLN A 365 -4.93 20.18 6.00
N VAL A 366 -3.98 19.25 5.78
CA VAL A 366 -2.61 19.64 5.44
C VAL A 366 -2.63 20.45 4.15
N VAL A 367 -2.01 21.62 4.21
CA VAL A 367 -1.69 22.45 3.05
C VAL A 367 -0.18 22.63 3.06
N LEU A 368 0.47 22.23 1.98
CA LEU A 368 1.89 22.44 1.78
C LEU A 368 2.12 23.77 1.05
N PRO A 369 3.20 24.51 1.37
CA PRO A 369 3.56 25.77 0.74
C PRO A 369 3.89 25.54 -0.73
N LYS A 370 3.56 26.49 -1.60
CA LYS A 370 3.81 26.39 -3.05
C LYS A 370 5.30 26.32 -3.38
N GLU A 371 6.11 26.83 -2.46
CA GLU A 371 7.57 26.86 -2.53
C GLU A 371 8.19 25.48 -2.25
N ALA A 372 7.45 24.55 -1.63
CA ALA A 372 7.86 23.16 -1.53
C ALA A 372 7.59 22.46 -2.87
N VAL A 373 8.61 22.39 -3.71
CA VAL A 373 8.52 21.88 -5.09
C VAL A 373 9.22 20.53 -5.28
N THR A 374 9.85 20.01 -4.22
CA THR A 374 10.47 18.68 -4.17
C THR A 374 9.81 17.82 -3.09
N VAL A 375 9.92 16.51 -3.22
CA VAL A 375 9.36 15.55 -2.25
C VAL A 375 9.99 15.76 -0.87
N GLU A 376 11.30 15.96 -0.82
CA GLU A 376 12.06 16.21 0.40
C GLU A 376 11.57 17.47 1.11
N GLN A 377 11.42 18.59 0.38
CA GLN A 377 10.87 19.82 0.96
C GLN A 377 9.44 19.63 1.47
N CYS A 378 8.61 18.92 0.71
CA CYS A 378 7.24 18.61 1.11
C CYS A 378 7.20 17.76 2.38
N TYR A 379 8.06 16.74 2.47
CA TYR A 379 8.11 15.82 3.60
C TYR A 379 8.65 16.49 4.86
N ILE A 380 9.65 17.37 4.74
CA ILE A 380 10.16 18.18 5.85
C ILE A 380 9.09 19.14 6.40
N GLU A 381 8.35 19.82 5.51
CA GLU A 381 7.26 20.68 5.95
C GLU A 381 6.12 19.87 6.60
N LEU A 382 5.81 18.71 6.06
CA LEU A 382 4.84 17.79 6.66
C LEU A 382 5.32 17.32 8.05
N ALA A 383 6.59 16.96 8.20
CA ALA A 383 7.19 16.56 9.47
C ALA A 383 7.05 17.67 10.53
N LYS A 384 7.31 18.92 10.15
CA LYS A 384 7.10 20.09 11.01
C LYS A 384 5.63 20.18 11.45
N GLN A 385 4.69 20.11 10.51
CA GLN A 385 3.26 20.17 10.84
C GLN A 385 2.79 19.01 11.74
N VAL A 386 3.33 17.80 11.56
CA VAL A 386 3.08 16.67 12.47
C VAL A 386 3.54 17.00 13.89
N GLY A 387 4.78 17.50 14.04
CA GLY A 387 5.34 17.87 15.33
C GLY A 387 4.61 19.04 15.99
N GLU A 388 4.04 19.96 15.23
CA GLU A 388 3.30 21.11 15.76
C GLU A 388 1.84 20.79 16.09
N LYS A 389 1.16 20.00 15.24
CA LYS A 389 -0.30 19.80 15.32
C LYS A 389 -0.72 18.50 15.98
N LEU A 390 0.14 17.48 16.00
CA LEU A 390 -0.18 16.18 16.61
C LEU A 390 0.55 15.94 17.95
N ASN A 391 1.43 16.84 18.40
CA ASN A 391 2.13 16.67 19.68
C ASN A 391 1.19 16.56 20.90
N GLY A 392 -0.02 17.14 20.82
CA GLY A 392 -1.01 17.10 21.89
C GLY A 392 -1.62 15.72 22.11
N LEU A 393 -1.53 14.83 21.11
CA LEU A 393 -2.03 13.46 21.21
C LEU A 393 -1.14 12.58 22.08
N ASP A 394 0.17 12.63 21.83
CA ASP A 394 1.18 11.84 22.54
C ASP A 394 2.59 12.36 22.18
N PRO A 395 3.56 12.39 23.11
CA PRO A 395 4.96 12.76 22.84
C PRO A 395 5.62 11.98 21.70
N TYR A 396 5.08 10.80 21.37
CA TYR A 396 5.45 10.03 20.19
C TYR A 396 5.46 10.85 18.90
N PHE A 397 4.50 11.76 18.67
CA PHE A 397 4.45 12.52 17.42
C PHE A 397 5.58 13.54 17.28
N THR A 398 6.09 14.07 18.39
CA THR A 398 7.32 14.88 18.40
C THR A 398 8.51 14.04 17.97
N LYS A 399 8.68 12.85 18.56
CA LYS A 399 9.74 11.91 18.19
C LYS A 399 9.61 11.44 16.73
N LEU A 400 8.40 11.18 16.26
CA LEU A 400 8.14 10.78 14.88
C LEU A 400 8.52 11.90 13.91
N SER A 401 8.16 13.15 14.23
CA SER A 401 8.55 14.33 13.45
C SER A 401 10.08 14.45 13.32
N GLU A 402 10.82 14.30 14.42
CA GLU A 402 12.30 14.28 14.41
C GLU A 402 12.86 13.12 13.58
N ALA A 403 12.24 11.93 13.67
CA ALA A 403 12.64 10.77 12.88
C ALA A 403 12.34 10.95 11.38
N MET A 404 11.26 11.64 11.01
CA MET A 404 10.95 12.01 9.62
C MET A 404 12.02 12.94 9.03
N VAL A 405 12.52 13.90 9.81
CA VAL A 405 13.65 14.76 9.40
C VAL A 405 14.93 13.93 9.25
N THR A 406 15.25 13.12 10.26
CA THR A 406 16.43 12.24 10.25
C THR A 406 16.42 11.27 9.05
N TRP A 407 15.24 10.77 8.68
CA TRP A 407 15.02 9.95 7.49
C TRP A 407 15.43 10.69 6.21
N ILE A 408 14.99 11.94 6.01
CA ILE A 408 15.35 12.74 4.83
C ILE A 408 16.84 13.04 4.78
N GLU A 409 17.47 13.32 5.92
CA GLU A 409 18.92 13.53 5.99
C GLU A 409 19.69 12.27 5.53
N ALA A 410 19.33 11.11 6.07
CA ALA A 410 19.92 9.83 5.69
C ALA A 410 19.65 9.49 4.21
N TRP A 411 18.42 9.67 3.74
CA TRP A 411 18.01 9.47 2.35
C TRP A 411 18.85 10.31 1.38
N THR A 412 19.06 11.59 1.72
CA THR A 412 19.80 12.54 0.89
C THR A 412 21.28 12.21 0.84
N GLU A 413 21.89 11.85 1.98
CA GLU A 413 23.30 11.45 2.05
C GLU A 413 23.58 10.20 1.19
N LEU A 414 22.72 9.18 1.31
CA LEU A 414 22.87 7.93 0.55
C LEU A 414 22.53 8.08 -0.94
N SER A 415 21.50 8.86 -1.28
CA SER A 415 21.16 9.12 -2.68
C SER A 415 22.17 10.06 -3.37
N GLY A 416 22.76 11.00 -2.63
CA GLY A 416 23.77 11.93 -3.13
C GLY A 416 25.14 11.29 -3.36
N THR A 417 25.49 10.27 -2.56
CA THR A 417 26.73 9.49 -2.77
C THR A 417 26.66 8.62 -4.03
N ALA A 418 25.49 8.05 -4.35
CA ALA A 418 25.27 7.30 -5.59
C ALA A 418 25.49 8.16 -6.86
N LYS A 419 24.96 9.39 -6.87
CA LYS A 419 25.16 10.33 -8.00
C LYS A 419 26.63 10.71 -8.22
N LYS A 420 27.45 10.72 -7.16
CA LYS A 420 28.89 10.99 -7.28
C LYS A 420 29.68 9.79 -7.80
N SER A 421 29.32 8.56 -7.42
CA SER A 421 30.00 7.35 -7.92
C SER A 421 29.79 7.13 -9.42
N ASP A 422 28.60 7.45 -9.93
CA ASP A 422 28.27 7.33 -11.36
C ASP A 422 28.92 8.42 -12.22
N ALA A 423 29.22 9.58 -11.62
CA ALA A 423 29.99 10.63 -12.28
C ALA A 423 31.49 10.31 -12.37
N THR A 424 32.06 9.57 -11.40
CA THR A 424 33.47 9.15 -11.45
C THR A 424 33.72 7.92 -12.32
N SER A 425 32.71 7.07 -12.58
CA SER A 425 32.86 5.90 -13.47
C SER A 425 32.80 6.25 -14.95
N ASN A 426 32.17 7.38 -15.33
CA ASN A 426 32.09 7.86 -16.72
C ASN A 426 33.24 8.80 -17.13
N GLY A 427 34.25 8.99 -16.27
CA GLY A 427 35.36 9.91 -16.47
C GLY A 427 36.72 9.23 -16.65
N SER A 428 36.84 8.22 -17.53
CA SER A 428 38.16 7.75 -17.99
C SER A 428 38.06 6.91 -19.27
N VAL A 429 37.80 7.57 -20.40
CA VAL A 429 38.33 7.14 -21.70
C VAL A 429 38.85 8.39 -22.40
N ASN A 430 40.17 8.58 -22.35
CA ASN A 430 40.95 9.36 -23.31
C ASN A 430 42.14 8.51 -23.71
#